data_AF-A0A388SDR7-F1
#
_entry.id   AF-A0A388SDR7-F1
#
_cell.length_a   1.000
_cell.length_b   1.000
_cell.length_c   1.000
_cell.angle_alpha   90.00
_cell.angle_beta   90.00
_cell.angle_gamma   90.00
#
_symmetry.space_group_name_H-M   'P 1'
#
loop_
_entity.id
_entity.type
_entity.pdbx_description
1 polymer ?
#
loop_
_entity_poly.entity_id
_entity_poly.type
_entity_poly.pdbx_seq_one_letter_code
_entity_poly.pdbx_strand_id
1 'polypeptide(L)'
;MARLRALLTELCQALYEDQDRGRLLLRSLIDEDKERGKVLGEGVFGEGFRLFQSEAAKIWPDLDSGEIALSLIASCSYAYTLSDMRLHLPGIAKETPSPEDYADHLIRVLKIGDAS
;
A
#
# COMPACT_ATOMS: atom_id res chain seq x y z
N MET A 1 -7.15 7.27 12.67
CA MET A 1 -6.90 7.93 11.37
C MET A 1 -5.56 8.66 11.25
N ALA A 2 -5.16 9.57 12.16
CA ALA A 2 -3.89 10.31 12.00
C ALA A 2 -2.64 9.41 11.93
N ARG A 3 -2.57 8.38 12.79
CA ARG A 3 -1.51 7.36 12.75
C ARG A 3 -1.51 6.56 11.45
N LEU A 4 -2.68 6.11 11.00
CA LEU A 4 -2.82 5.43 9.71
C LEU A 4 -2.33 6.29 8.54
N ARG A 5 -2.67 7.58 8.53
CA ARG A 5 -2.17 8.53 7.53
C ARG A 5 -0.65 8.58 7.53
N ALA A 6 -0.01 8.67 8.71
CA ALA A 6 1.44 8.70 8.81
C ALA A 6 2.08 7.42 8.24
N LEU A 7 1.55 6.25 8.60
CA LEU A 7 2.00 4.97 8.04
C LEU A 7 1.84 4.92 6.50
N LEU A 8 0.71 5.40 5.97
CA LEU A 8 0.50 5.49 4.53
C LEU A 8 1.53 6.43 3.88
N THR A 9 1.79 7.59 4.47
CA THR A 9 2.81 8.53 3.95
C THR A 9 4.19 7.89 3.94
N GLU A 10 4.60 7.21 5.03
CA GLU A 10 5.90 6.52 5.10
C GLU A 10 6.02 5.41 4.05
N LEU A 11 4.98 4.60 3.87
CA LEU A 11 4.96 3.56 2.85
C LEU A 11 5.03 4.17 1.44
N CYS A 12 4.23 5.20 1.15
CA CYS A 12 4.27 5.90 -0.12
C CYS A 12 5.65 6.52 -0.38
N GLN A 13 6.30 7.08 0.64
CA GLN A 13 7.64 7.66 0.52
C GLN A 13 8.65 6.58 0.11
N ALA A 14 8.66 5.44 0.82
CA ALA A 14 9.57 4.35 0.53
C ALA A 14 9.37 3.80 -0.90
N LEU A 15 8.13 3.70 -1.37
CA LEU A 15 7.80 3.23 -2.72
C LEU A 15 8.09 4.27 -3.80
N TYR A 16 7.95 5.56 -3.48
CA TYR A 16 8.24 6.66 -4.39
C TYR A 16 9.74 6.81 -4.64
N GLU A 17 10.55 6.68 -3.59
CA GLU A 17 12.02 6.77 -3.62
C GLU A 17 12.68 5.57 -4.32
N ASP A 18 12.09 4.38 -4.23
CA ASP A 18 12.66 3.15 -4.79
C ASP A 18 11.62 2.31 -5.56
N GLN A 19 11.22 2.83 -6.72
CA GLN A 19 10.25 2.18 -7.60
C GLN A 19 10.77 0.85 -8.17
N ASP A 20 12.09 0.71 -8.33
CA ASP A 20 12.72 -0.48 -8.87
C ASP A 20 12.69 -1.65 -7.88
N ARG A 21 12.86 -1.40 -6.57
CA ARG A 21 12.67 -2.45 -5.55
C ARG A 21 11.28 -3.06 -5.59
N GLY A 22 10.23 -2.25 -5.73
CA GLY A 22 8.86 -2.74 -5.86
C GLY A 22 8.71 -3.68 -7.06
N ARG A 23 9.29 -3.32 -8.21
CA ARG A 23 9.24 -4.11 -9.44
C ARG A 23 10.04 -5.41 -9.31
N LEU A 24 11.22 -5.36 -8.69
CA LEU A 24 12.03 -6.55 -8.41
C LEU A 24 11.32 -7.51 -7.47
N LEU A 25 10.60 -6.99 -6.48
CA LEU A 25 9.79 -7.79 -5.57
C LEU A 25 8.66 -8.50 -6.32
N LEU A 26 7.86 -7.77 -7.10
CA LEU A 26 6.79 -8.35 -7.91
C LEU A 26 7.34 -9.43 -8.84
N ARG A 27 8.48 -9.18 -9.49
CA ARG A 27 9.14 -10.18 -10.34
C ARG A 27 9.54 -11.43 -9.56
N SER A 28 10.09 -11.28 -8.36
CA SER A 28 10.47 -12.40 -7.51
C SER A 28 9.29 -13.26 -7.01
N LEU A 29 8.08 -12.68 -6.99
CA LEU A 29 6.84 -13.38 -6.61
C LEU A 29 6.21 -14.12 -7.80
N ILE A 30 6.39 -13.62 -9.02
CA ILE A 30 5.90 -14.27 -10.26
C ILE A 30 6.59 -15.62 -10.51
N ASP A 31 7.81 -15.80 -10.01
CA ASP A 31 8.55 -17.07 -10.15
C ASP A 31 7.99 -18.20 -9.24
N GLU A 32 6.90 -17.96 -8.49
CA GLU A 32 6.12 -18.91 -7.66
C GLU A 32 6.93 -19.74 -6.64
N ASP A 33 8.07 -19.23 -6.18
CA ASP A 33 8.84 -19.85 -5.10
C ASP A 33 8.14 -19.65 -3.74
N LYS A 34 7.43 -20.69 -3.29
CA LYS A 34 6.67 -20.69 -2.03
C LYS A 34 7.53 -20.43 -0.80
N GLU A 35 8.76 -20.94 -0.77
CA GLU A 35 9.67 -20.71 0.36
C GLU A 35 10.12 -19.25 0.38
N ARG A 36 10.38 -18.68 -0.79
CA ARG A 36 10.67 -17.24 -0.91
C ARG A 36 9.50 -16.38 -0.47
N GLY A 37 8.27 -16.75 -0.85
CA GLY A 37 7.05 -16.09 -0.40
C GLY A 37 6.92 -16.08 1.12
N LYS A 38 7.22 -17.21 1.77
CA LYS A 38 7.23 -17.31 3.24
C LYS A 38 8.28 -16.40 3.88
N VAL A 39 9.53 -16.44 3.39
CA VAL A 39 10.62 -15.60 3.92
C VAL A 39 10.29 -14.12 3.77
N LEU A 40 9.76 -13.71 2.62
CA LEU A 40 9.36 -12.32 2.39
C LEU A 40 8.19 -11.91 3.29
N GLY A 41 7.15 -12.74 3.38
CA GLY A 41 5.96 -12.45 4.18
C GLY A 41 6.26 -12.38 5.68
N GLU A 42 6.97 -13.38 6.22
CA GLU A 42 7.26 -13.47 7.66
C GLU A 42 8.42 -12.58 8.08
N GLY A 43 9.47 -12.49 7.26
CA GLY A 43 10.75 -11.88 7.62
C GLY A 43 10.95 -10.44 7.14
N VAL A 44 10.26 -10.00 6.09
CA VAL A 44 10.50 -8.67 5.49
C VAL A 44 9.27 -7.76 5.60
N PHE A 45 8.09 -8.25 5.19
CA PHE A 45 6.87 -7.43 5.17
C PHE A 45 6.02 -7.56 6.42
N GLY A 46 6.19 -8.64 7.19
CA GLY A 46 5.29 -8.98 8.29
C GLY A 46 5.20 -7.93 9.38
N GLU A 47 6.30 -7.24 9.70
CA GLU A 47 6.27 -6.18 10.72
C GLU A 47 5.48 -4.96 10.25
N GLY A 48 5.78 -4.45 9.05
CA GLY A 48 5.03 -3.35 8.45
C GLY A 48 3.55 -3.68 8.31
N PHE A 49 3.22 -4.88 7.83
CA PHE A 49 1.84 -5.35 7.73
C PHE A 49 1.10 -5.32 9.07
N ARG A 50 1.73 -5.79 10.15
CA ARG A 50 1.13 -5.78 11.51
C ARG A 50 0.87 -4.37 12.02
N LEU A 51 1.69 -3.38 11.66
CA LEU A 51 1.44 -1.98 12.03
C LEU A 51 0.16 -1.46 11.37
N PHE A 52 -0.01 -1.70 10.06
CA PHE A 52 -1.25 -1.35 9.35
C PHE A 52 -2.46 -2.08 9.92
N GLN A 53 -2.34 -3.39 10.16
CA GLN A 53 -3.39 -4.21 10.73
C GLN A 53 -3.82 -3.70 12.11
N SER A 54 -2.85 -3.37 12.98
CA SER A 54 -3.12 -2.84 14.32
C SER A 54 -3.89 -1.52 14.28
N GLU A 55 -3.52 -0.61 13.37
CA GLU A 55 -4.23 0.65 13.21
C GLU A 55 -5.61 0.45 12.57
N ALA A 56 -5.75 -0.45 11.60
CA ALA A 56 -7.03 -0.79 10.99
C ALA A 56 -8.01 -1.36 12.03
N ALA A 57 -7.58 -2.31 12.87
CA ALA A 57 -8.42 -2.92 13.91
C ALA A 57 -8.95 -1.91 14.95
N LYS A 58 -8.21 -0.82 15.20
CA LYS A 58 -8.64 0.25 16.11
C LYS A 58 -9.70 1.15 15.50
N ILE A 59 -9.68 1.32 14.18
CA ILE A 59 -10.59 2.23 13.47
C ILE A 59 -11.86 1.49 13.08
N TRP A 60 -11.71 0.26 12.57
CA TRP A 60 -12.79 -0.59 12.07
C TRP A 60 -12.78 -1.95 12.79
N PRO A 61 -13.27 -2.00 14.04
CA PRO A 61 -13.23 -3.23 14.84
C PRO A 61 -14.09 -4.36 14.27
N ASP A 62 -15.11 -4.03 13.48
CA ASP A 62 -16.06 -4.98 12.91
C ASP A 62 -15.66 -5.51 11.52
N LEU A 63 -14.54 -5.05 10.97
CA LEU A 63 -14.04 -5.46 9.66
C LEU A 63 -12.76 -6.29 9.80
N ASP A 64 -12.44 -7.09 8.77
CA ASP A 64 -11.18 -7.82 8.72
C ASP A 64 -10.00 -6.84 8.54
N SER A 65 -9.32 -6.56 9.65
CA SER A 65 -8.15 -5.67 9.69
C SER A 65 -6.99 -6.13 8.80
N GLY A 66 -6.87 -7.44 8.53
CA GLY A 66 -5.85 -7.99 7.65
C GLY A 66 -6.14 -7.65 6.19
N GLU A 67 -7.37 -7.84 5.76
CA GLU A 67 -7.83 -7.47 4.41
C GLU A 67 -7.75 -5.96 4.17
N ILE A 68 -8.07 -5.16 5.19
CA ILE A 68 -7.89 -3.70 5.12
C ILE A 68 -6.41 -3.34 4.95
N ALA A 69 -5.53 -3.91 5.78
CA ALA A 69 -4.09 -3.64 5.70
C ALA A 69 -3.54 -4.04 4.32
N LEU A 70 -3.93 -5.21 3.80
CA LEU A 70 -3.54 -5.68 2.48
C LEU A 70 -4.01 -4.72 1.38
N SER A 71 -5.27 -4.29 1.43
CA SER A 71 -5.87 -3.38 0.45
C SER A 71 -5.16 -2.04 0.41
N LEU A 72 -4.80 -1.50 1.58
CA LEU A 72 -4.08 -0.24 1.70
C LEU A 72 -2.67 -0.32 1.13
N ILE A 73 -1.92 -1.36 1.51
CA ILE A 73 -0.56 -1.58 1.01
C ILE A 73 -0.59 -1.77 -0.51
N ALA A 74 -1.48 -2.61 -1.03
CA ALA A 74 -1.64 -2.84 -2.46
C ALA A 74 -1.96 -1.55 -3.23
N SER A 75 -2.80 -0.68 -2.66
CA SER A 75 -3.13 0.62 -3.27
C SER A 75 -1.90 1.52 -3.37
N CYS A 76 -1.10 1.62 -2.30
CA CYS A 76 0.18 2.33 -2.31
C CYS A 76 1.15 1.72 -3.35
N SER A 77 1.31 0.40 -3.38
CA SER A 77 2.18 -0.27 -4.35
C SER A 77 1.74 0.00 -5.79
N TYR A 78 0.44 -0.02 -6.08
CA TYR A 78 -0.08 0.26 -7.41
C TYR A 78 0.29 1.68 -7.89
N ALA A 79 0.22 2.67 -7.00
CA ALA A 79 0.50 4.07 -7.35
C ALA A 79 1.93 4.32 -7.85
N TYR A 80 2.91 3.56 -7.34
CA TYR A 80 4.33 3.82 -7.59
C TYR A 80 5.05 2.71 -8.35
N THR A 81 4.70 1.44 -8.10
CA THR A 81 5.37 0.30 -8.75
C THR A 81 4.96 0.17 -10.22
N LEU A 82 3.73 0.56 -10.55
CA LEU A 82 3.19 0.59 -11.91
C LEU A 82 3.19 2.00 -12.53
N SER A 83 3.97 2.94 -11.98
CA SER A 83 3.98 4.36 -12.34
C SER A 83 3.94 4.59 -13.86
N ASP A 84 4.86 3.98 -14.62
CA ASP A 84 4.91 4.14 -16.08
C ASP A 84 3.62 3.68 -16.78
N MET A 85 3.07 2.52 -16.41
CA MET A 85 1.81 2.02 -16.96
C MET A 85 0.64 2.95 -16.58
N ARG A 86 0.63 3.42 -15.33
CA ARG A 86 -0.43 4.27 -14.77
C ARG A 86 -0.58 5.57 -15.55
N LEU A 87 0.52 6.13 -16.06
CA LEU A 87 0.53 7.36 -16.87
C LEU A 87 -0.20 7.20 -18.22
N HIS A 88 -0.44 5.96 -18.66
CA HIS A 88 -1.17 5.66 -19.89
C HIS A 88 -2.64 5.30 -19.65
N LEU A 89 -3.10 5.24 -18.39
CA LEU A 89 -4.49 4.95 -18.07
C LEU A 89 -5.39 6.15 -18.40
N PRO A 90 -6.58 5.92 -18.99
CA PRO A 90 -7.48 7.00 -19.36
C PRO A 90 -7.99 7.75 -18.12
N GLY A 91 -7.97 9.08 -18.17
CA GLY A 91 -8.53 9.94 -17.12
C GLY A 91 -7.69 10.08 -15.85
N ILE A 92 -6.49 9.47 -15.79
CA ILE A 92 -5.57 9.62 -14.66
C ILE A 92 -4.66 10.83 -14.87
N ALA A 93 -4.27 11.49 -13.78
CA ALA A 93 -3.27 12.55 -13.81
C ALA A 93 -1.92 12.01 -14.34
N LYS A 94 -1.28 12.78 -15.23
CA LYS A 94 -0.04 12.39 -15.90
C LYS A 94 1.23 12.57 -15.05
N GLU A 95 1.07 12.78 -13.75
CA GLU A 95 2.16 12.94 -12.81
C GLU A 95 2.00 11.95 -11.67
N THR A 96 3.11 11.34 -11.27
CA THR A 96 3.15 10.51 -10.06
C THR A 96 2.85 11.40 -8.85
N PRO A 97 1.83 11.06 -8.02
CA PRO A 97 1.44 11.89 -6.89
C PRO A 97 2.57 11.92 -5.86
N SER A 98 2.69 13.04 -5.14
CA SER A 98 3.53 13.06 -3.95
C SER A 98 3.05 12.01 -2.94
N PRO A 99 3.94 11.45 -2.11
CA PRO A 99 3.58 10.51 -1.04
C PRO A 99 2.48 11.03 -0.12
N GLU A 100 2.53 12.32 0.24
CA GLU A 100 1.54 12.98 1.08
C GLU A 100 0.20 13.09 0.39
N ASP A 101 0.17 13.53 -0.87
CA ASP A 101 -1.09 13.69 -1.63
C ASP A 101 -1.79 12.35 -1.81
N TYR A 102 -1.04 11.28 -2.08
CA TYR A 102 -1.62 9.95 -2.24
C TYR A 102 -2.12 9.37 -0.91
N ALA A 103 -1.38 9.56 0.18
CA ALA A 103 -1.85 9.18 1.51
C ALA A 103 -3.13 9.94 1.90
N ASP A 104 -3.20 11.25 1.63
CA ASP A 104 -4.40 12.05 1.85
C ASP A 104 -5.58 11.62 0.99
N HIS A 105 -5.32 11.24 -0.27
CA HIS A 105 -6.33 10.67 -1.15
C HIS A 105 -6.94 9.39 -0.54
N LEU A 106 -6.12 8.44 -0.11
CA LEU A 106 -6.60 7.18 0.48
C LEU A 106 -7.40 7.44 1.77
N ILE A 107 -6.96 8.36 2.63
CA ILE A 107 -7.72 8.73 3.83
C ILE A 107 -9.09 9.30 3.48
N ARG A 108 -9.20 10.12 2.42
CA ARG A 108 -10.50 10.64 1.97
C ARG A 108 -11.39 9.52 1.44
N VAL A 109 -10.86 8.59 0.66
CA VAL A 109 -11.60 7.42 0.16
C VAL A 109 -12.16 6.59 1.31
N LEU A 110 -11.31 6.28 2.31
CA LEU A 110 -11.72 5.52 3.48
C LEU A 110 -12.83 6.23 4.28
N LYS A 111 -12.75 7.55 4.44
CA LYS A 111 -13.81 8.33 5.12
C LYS A 111 -15.15 8.32 4.38
N ILE A 112 -15.13 8.23 3.05
CA ILE A 112 -16.37 8.11 2.27
C ILE A 112 -17.01 6.74 2.53
N GLY A 113 -16.22 5.67 2.49
CA GLY A 113 -16.71 4.31 2.77
C GLY A 113 -17.22 4.15 4.21
N ASP A 114 -16.57 4.78 5.18
CA ASP A 114 -16.92 4.71 6.60
C ASP A 114 -18.21 5.46 6.97
N ALA A 115 -18.64 6.42 6.14
CA ALA A 115 -19.88 7.18 6.34
C ALA A 115 -21.13 6.47 5.77
N SER A 116 -20.94 5.29 5.17
CA SER A 116 -21.97 4.49 4.47
C SER A 116 -22.49 3.38 5.36
#